data_AF-A0AAW5A2A2-F1
#
_entry.id   AF-A0AAW5A2A2-F1
#
_cell.length_a   1.000
_cell.length_b   1.000
_cell.length_c   1.000
_cell.angle_alpha   90.00
_cell.angle_beta   90.00
_cell.angle_gamma   90.00
#
_symmetry.space_group_name_H-M   'P 1'
#
loop_
_entity.id
_entity.type
_entity.pdbx_description
1 polymer ?
#
loop_
_entity_poly.entity_id
_entity_poly.type
_entity_poly.pdbx_seq_one_letter_code
_entity_poly.pdbx_strand_id
1 'polypeptide(L)'
;MRKVAMAIVVLALAGCGEGPNLDTPRDKAEAAKAQAPAVAAVQWDILVRSPDNKLQALTDLTAWLLENGFTFYLAKEDGKDLVLLGPFASKAEAEARQVQLQERLVKKKKTDAESLVIEHKVRQ
;
A
#
# COMPACT_ATOMS: atom_id res chain seq x y z
N MET A 1 -21.94 28.43 9.73
CA MET A 1 -20.92 29.26 9.06
C MET A 1 -19.85 29.68 10.05
N ARG A 2 -18.69 29.03 10.05
CA ARG A 2 -17.56 29.38 10.93
C ARG A 2 -16.52 30.11 10.08
N LYS A 3 -16.25 31.37 10.45
CA LYS A 3 -15.34 32.29 9.76
C LYS A 3 -13.90 31.81 9.92
N VAL A 4 -13.22 31.61 8.80
CA VAL A 4 -11.78 31.31 8.74
C VAL A 4 -11.04 32.64 8.65
N ALA A 5 -10.25 32.96 9.67
CA ALA A 5 -9.31 34.08 9.61
C ALA A 5 -7.96 33.53 9.12
N MET A 6 -7.57 33.92 7.91
CA MET A 6 -6.21 33.73 7.39
C MET A 6 -5.27 34.76 8.02
N ALA A 7 -4.15 34.30 8.56
CA ALA A 7 -3.00 35.13 8.89
C ALA A 7 -1.80 34.63 8.08
N ILE A 8 -1.38 35.43 7.09
CA ILE A 8 -0.17 35.22 6.30
C ILE A 8 0.94 36.03 6.98
N VAL A 9 1.98 35.35 7.45
CA VAL A 9 3.23 35.97 7.90
C VAL A 9 4.30 35.64 6.87
N VAL A 10 4.76 36.66 6.16
CA VAL A 10 5.96 36.62 5.31
C VAL A 10 7.13 37.09 6.17
N LEU A 11 8.03 36.16 6.50
CA LEU A 11 9.35 36.52 7.03
C LEU A 11 10.33 36.61 5.86
N ALA A 12 10.67 37.84 5.48
CA ALA A 12 11.83 38.11 4.66
C ALA A 12 13.08 38.02 5.54
N LEU A 13 13.97 37.05 5.28
CA LEU A 13 15.35 37.08 5.80
C LEU A 13 16.27 37.65 4.71
N ALA A 14 16.47 38.97 4.75
CA ALA A 14 17.67 39.60 4.22
C ALA A 14 18.77 39.44 5.28
N GLY A 15 19.58 38.38 5.13
CA GLY A 15 20.82 38.18 5.88
C GLY A 15 22.01 38.39 4.95
N CYS A 16 22.60 39.58 5.02
CA CYS A 16 23.86 39.98 4.41
C CYS A 16 25.01 39.49 5.31
N GLY A 17 25.94 38.74 4.73
CA GLY A 17 27.15 38.23 5.41
C GLY A 17 28.22 37.90 4.37
N GLU A 18 29.24 38.76 4.31
CA GLU A 18 30.36 38.75 3.36
C GLU A 18 31.41 37.63 3.58
N GLY A 19 31.87 37.02 2.46
CA GLY A 19 33.25 36.56 2.20
C GLY A 19 33.55 35.05 2.28
N PRO A 20 34.61 34.51 1.61
CA PRO A 20 35.30 34.93 0.37
C PRO A 20 35.45 33.81 -0.70
N ASN A 21 35.68 34.25 -1.95
CA ASN A 21 36.36 33.63 -3.12
C ASN A 21 36.19 32.12 -3.41
N LEU A 22 35.78 31.78 -4.64
CA LEU A 22 36.56 30.98 -5.60
C LEU A 22 35.69 30.69 -6.85
N ASP A 23 36.25 31.07 -8.00
CA ASP A 23 36.08 30.50 -9.34
C ASP A 23 34.68 30.25 -9.93
N THR A 24 34.41 30.98 -11.02
CA THR A 24 33.52 30.54 -12.12
C THR A 24 33.85 29.11 -12.55
N PRO A 25 32.82 28.28 -12.83
CA PRO A 25 32.66 27.89 -14.23
C PRO A 25 31.20 27.85 -14.68
N ARG A 26 30.98 28.43 -15.86
CA ARG A 26 30.05 27.91 -16.85
C ARG A 26 30.20 26.38 -16.90
N ASP A 27 29.15 25.65 -16.55
CA ASP A 27 28.61 24.50 -17.29
C ASP A 27 27.56 23.77 -16.45
N LYS A 28 26.35 23.71 -17.01
CA LYS A 28 25.58 22.47 -17.13
C LYS A 28 25.43 21.64 -15.84
N ALA A 29 24.43 21.98 -15.05
CA ALA A 29 23.63 20.97 -14.34
C ALA A 29 22.32 21.59 -13.84
N GLU A 30 21.59 22.29 -14.70
CA GLU A 30 20.13 22.31 -14.60
C GLU A 30 19.61 20.96 -15.11
N ALA A 31 20.04 19.88 -14.45
CA ALA A 31 19.35 18.61 -14.52
C ALA A 31 18.25 18.73 -13.49
N ALA A 32 17.09 19.14 -13.99
CA ALA A 32 15.81 19.02 -13.34
C ALA A 32 15.85 17.88 -12.30
N LYS A 33 15.76 18.24 -11.02
CA LYS A 33 15.07 17.37 -10.08
C LYS A 33 13.64 17.31 -10.61
N ALA A 34 13.42 16.41 -11.57
CA ALA A 34 12.12 15.86 -11.87
C ALA A 34 11.66 15.30 -10.53
N GLN A 35 10.91 16.12 -9.81
CA GLN A 35 10.02 15.69 -8.77
C GLN A 35 9.05 14.79 -9.54
N ALA A 36 9.42 13.52 -9.68
CA ALA A 36 8.54 12.51 -10.21
C ALA A 36 7.25 12.68 -9.41
N PRO A 37 6.10 12.89 -10.06
CA PRO A 37 4.85 12.90 -9.32
C PRO A 37 4.86 11.61 -8.50
N ALA A 38 4.54 11.72 -7.21
CA ALA A 38 4.22 10.55 -6.42
C ALA A 38 3.01 9.92 -7.10
N VAL A 39 3.26 9.10 -8.12
CA VAL A 39 2.28 8.20 -8.70
C VAL A 39 1.86 7.40 -7.50
N ALA A 40 0.61 7.55 -7.06
CA ALA A 40 0.06 6.68 -6.03
C ALA A 40 0.36 5.27 -6.52
N ALA A 41 1.35 4.62 -5.92
CA ALA A 41 1.84 3.36 -6.43
C ALA A 41 0.63 2.42 -6.35
N VAL A 42 0.17 1.94 -7.50
CA VAL A 42 -0.98 1.03 -7.54
C VAL A 42 -0.59 -0.19 -6.75
N GLN A 43 -1.15 -0.29 -5.56
CA GLN A 43 -0.94 -1.38 -4.64
C GLN A 43 -1.96 -2.47 -4.93
N TRP A 44 -1.64 -3.70 -4.58
CA TRP A 44 -2.45 -4.88 -4.88
C TRP A 44 -2.65 -5.69 -3.61
N ASP A 45 -3.83 -6.26 -3.44
CA ASP A 45 -4.13 -7.19 -2.37
C ASP A 45 -4.63 -8.51 -2.91
N ILE A 46 -4.51 -9.54 -2.09
CA ILE A 46 -5.15 -10.83 -2.35
C ILE A 46 -6.29 -10.95 -1.36
N LEU A 47 -7.51 -10.81 -1.87
CA LEU A 47 -8.72 -11.17 -1.16
C LEU A 47 -8.79 -12.68 -1.01
N VAL A 48 -8.88 -13.16 0.22
CA VAL A 48 -9.13 -14.57 0.54
C VAL A 48 -10.44 -14.65 1.29
N ARG A 49 -11.38 -15.40 0.71
CA ARG A 49 -12.72 -15.59 1.26
C ARG A 49 -13.09 -17.06 1.27
N SER A 50 -13.92 -17.44 2.23
CA SER A 50 -14.59 -18.74 2.19
C SER A 50 -15.97 -18.57 1.53
N PRO A 51 -16.48 -19.56 0.77
CA PRO A 51 -17.72 -19.48 -0.01
C PRO A 51 -18.92 -19.16 0.88
N ASP A 52 -18.93 -19.69 2.09
CA ASP A 52 -19.99 -19.45 3.07
C ASP A 52 -19.84 -18.13 3.83
N ASN A 53 -18.68 -17.46 3.75
CA ASN A 53 -18.33 -16.23 4.47
C ASN A 53 -18.74 -16.21 5.95
N LYS A 54 -18.77 -17.40 6.58
CA LYS A 54 -19.11 -17.63 7.99
C LYS A 54 -17.96 -17.14 8.87
N LEU A 55 -18.29 -16.51 10.00
CA LEU A 55 -17.31 -16.08 11.00
C LEU A 55 -16.35 -17.20 11.41
N GLN A 56 -16.84 -18.42 11.62
CA GLN A 56 -16.00 -19.57 11.96
C GLN A 56 -15.01 -19.94 10.85
N ALA A 57 -15.41 -19.82 9.58
CA ALA A 57 -14.54 -20.10 8.44
C ALA A 57 -13.46 -19.02 8.29
N LEU A 58 -13.77 -17.76 8.60
CA LEU A 58 -12.80 -16.67 8.66
C LEU A 58 -11.79 -16.85 9.79
N THR A 59 -12.23 -17.23 10.99
CA THR A 59 -11.33 -17.51 12.12
C THR A 59 -10.38 -18.68 11.82
N ASP A 60 -10.89 -19.75 11.20
CA ASP A 60 -10.09 -20.90 10.80
C ASP A 60 -9.13 -20.58 9.64
N LEU A 61 -9.55 -19.73 8.70
CA LEU A 61 -8.71 -19.23 7.62
C LEU A 61 -7.56 -18.35 8.13
N THR A 62 -7.86 -17.39 9.02
CA THR A 62 -6.85 -16.48 9.59
C THR A 62 -5.84 -17.22 10.46
N ALA A 63 -6.29 -18.21 11.26
CA ALA A 63 -5.40 -19.11 11.99
C ALA A 63 -4.46 -19.86 11.03
N TRP A 64 -5.01 -20.45 9.97
CA TRP A 64 -4.20 -21.17 8.98
C TRP A 64 -3.22 -20.26 8.24
N LEU A 65 -3.61 -19.04 7.88
CA LEU A 65 -2.72 -18.07 7.23
C LEU A 65 -1.54 -17.70 8.15
N LEU A 66 -1.81 -17.50 9.44
CA LEU A 66 -0.77 -17.22 10.44
C LEU A 66 0.19 -18.41 10.61
N GLU A 67 -0.34 -19.64 10.70
CA GLU A 67 0.47 -20.86 10.77
C GLU A 67 1.37 -21.06 9.54
N ASN A 68 0.95 -20.57 8.37
CA ASN A 68 1.71 -20.65 7.13
C ASN A 68 2.60 -19.41 6.87
N GLY A 69 2.64 -18.45 7.80
CA GLY A 69 3.48 -17.26 7.72
C GLY A 69 3.00 -16.24 6.68
N PHE A 70 1.71 -16.20 6.37
CA PHE A 70 1.14 -15.17 5.52
C PHE A 70 0.76 -13.95 6.36
N THR A 71 1.22 -12.78 5.94
CA THR A 71 0.76 -11.49 6.50
C THR A 71 -0.59 -11.14 5.90
N PHE A 72 -1.58 -10.92 6.75
CA PHE A 72 -2.93 -10.55 6.34
C PHE A 72 -3.48 -9.44 7.23
N TYR A 73 -4.53 -8.78 6.75
CA TYR A 73 -5.34 -7.83 7.49
C TYR A 73 -6.82 -8.05 7.18
N LEU A 74 -7.68 -7.62 8.09
CA LEU A 74 -9.13 -7.73 7.91
C LEU A 74 -9.68 -6.43 7.32
N ALA A 75 -10.52 -6.55 6.31
CA ALA A 75 -11.32 -5.45 5.75
C ALA A 75 -12.80 -5.79 5.80
N LYS A 76 -13.64 -4.75 5.75
CA LYS A 76 -15.08 -4.92 5.61
C LYS A 76 -15.52 -4.47 4.23
N GLU A 77 -16.13 -5.37 3.47
CA GLU A 77 -16.77 -5.07 2.19
C GLU A 77 -18.22 -5.55 2.25
N ASP A 78 -19.16 -4.69 1.87
CA ASP A 78 -20.60 -4.96 1.96
C ASP A 78 -21.07 -5.47 3.34
N GLY A 79 -20.42 -4.99 4.42
CA GLY A 79 -20.72 -5.38 5.80
C GLY A 79 -20.18 -6.76 6.20
N LYS A 80 -19.46 -7.44 5.31
CA LYS A 80 -18.82 -8.74 5.56
C LYS A 80 -17.33 -8.56 5.84
N ASP A 81 -16.82 -9.28 6.83
CA ASP A 81 -15.38 -9.35 7.09
C ASP A 81 -14.71 -10.20 5.99
N LEU A 82 -13.61 -9.65 5.46
CA LEU A 82 -12.79 -10.20 4.41
C LEU A 82 -11.34 -10.24 4.87
N VAL A 83 -10.60 -11.27 4.47
CA VAL A 83 -9.16 -11.38 4.73
C VAL A 83 -8.41 -10.92 3.50
N LEU A 84 -7.54 -9.93 3.65
CA LEU A 84 -6.69 -9.40 2.59
C LEU A 84 -5.23 -9.70 2.93
N LEU A 85 -4.44 -10.11 1.93
CA LEU A 85 -2.99 -10.19 2.03
C LEU A 85 -2.37 -9.05 1.22
N GLY A 86 -1.37 -8.37 1.76
CA GLY A 86 -0.76 -7.21 1.11
C GLY A 86 -0.72 -6.00 2.05
N PRO A 87 -0.45 -4.79 1.53
CA PRO A 87 -0.45 -4.40 0.12
C PRO A 87 0.86 -4.74 -0.61
N PHE A 88 0.74 -5.36 -1.78
CA PHE A 88 1.84 -5.68 -2.70
C PHE A 88 2.11 -4.53 -3.67
N ALA A 89 3.37 -4.32 -4.03
CA ALA A 89 3.77 -3.21 -4.92
C ALA A 89 3.47 -3.48 -6.41
N SER A 90 3.12 -4.73 -6.77
CA SER A 90 2.88 -5.12 -8.15
C SER A 90 1.92 -6.30 -8.23
N LYS A 91 1.10 -6.33 -9.29
CA LYS A 91 0.15 -7.43 -9.53
C LYS A 91 0.84 -8.79 -9.60
N ALA A 92 1.98 -8.86 -10.28
CA ALA A 92 2.76 -10.09 -10.40
C ALA A 92 3.22 -10.65 -9.04
N GLU A 93 3.50 -9.78 -8.07
CA GLU A 93 3.86 -10.19 -6.71
C GLU A 93 2.62 -10.74 -5.97
N ALA A 94 1.48 -10.07 -6.09
CA ALA A 94 0.21 -10.56 -5.56
C ALA A 94 -0.20 -11.90 -6.17
N GLU A 95 -0.06 -12.07 -7.50
CA GLU A 95 -0.34 -13.33 -8.20
C GLU A 95 0.62 -14.45 -7.76
N ALA A 96 1.92 -14.17 -7.61
CA ALA A 96 2.88 -15.16 -7.11
C ALA A 96 2.54 -15.62 -5.68
N ARG A 97 2.08 -14.72 -4.83
CA ARG A 97 1.64 -15.02 -3.47
C ARG A 97 0.31 -15.77 -3.46
N GLN A 98 -0.60 -15.45 -4.38
CA GLN A 98 -1.87 -16.15 -4.57
C GLN A 98 -1.64 -17.60 -5.00
N VAL A 99 -0.73 -17.84 -5.94
CA VAL A 99 -0.35 -19.20 -6.37
C VAL A 99 0.23 -19.98 -5.19
N GLN A 100 1.17 -19.40 -4.44
CA GLN A 100 1.72 -20.05 -3.24
C GLN A 100 0.64 -20.38 -2.21
N LEU A 101 -0.33 -19.48 -2.00
CA LEU A 101 -1.47 -19.72 -1.13
C LEU A 101 -2.30 -20.90 -1.64
N GLN A 102 -2.65 -20.93 -2.92
CA GLN A 102 -3.44 -22.01 -3.52
C GLN A 102 -2.73 -23.35 -3.45
N GLU A 103 -1.42 -23.41 -3.75
CA GLU A 103 -0.64 -24.64 -3.63
C GLU A 103 -0.67 -25.20 -2.20
N ARG A 104 -0.57 -24.32 -1.20
CA ARG A 104 -0.63 -24.70 0.22
C ARG A 104 -2.03 -25.16 0.63
N LEU A 105 -3.06 -24.49 0.14
CA LEU A 105 -4.46 -24.85 0.36
C LEU A 105 -4.78 -26.23 -0.25
N VAL A 106 -4.37 -26.47 -1.51
CA VAL A 106 -4.52 -27.77 -2.18
C VAL A 106 -3.77 -28.86 -1.43
N LYS A 107 -2.52 -28.59 -1.01
CA LYS A 107 -1.71 -29.54 -0.23
C LYS A 107 -2.37 -29.93 1.10
N LYS A 108 -3.10 -29.01 1.73
CA LYS A 108 -3.87 -29.24 2.97
C LYS A 108 -5.30 -29.72 2.72
N LYS A 109 -5.71 -29.98 1.46
CA LYS A 109 -7.11 -30.28 1.07
C LYS A 109 -8.13 -29.22 1.53
N LYS A 110 -7.71 -27.96 1.66
CA LYS A 110 -8.55 -26.79 1.96
C LYS A 110 -8.91 -26.06 0.67
N THR A 111 -9.58 -26.74 -0.26
CA THR A 111 -9.99 -26.18 -1.56
C THR A 111 -11.19 -25.23 -1.47
N ASP A 112 -11.82 -25.13 -0.30
CA ASP A 112 -12.95 -24.23 -0.10
C ASP A 112 -12.56 -22.76 -0.01
N ALA A 113 -11.29 -22.38 0.18
CA ALA A 113 -10.93 -20.96 0.21
C ALA A 113 -10.72 -20.41 -1.21
N GLU A 114 -11.51 -19.41 -1.60
CA GLU A 114 -11.31 -18.66 -2.83
C GLU A 114 -10.30 -17.53 -2.60
N SER A 115 -9.41 -17.29 -3.56
CA SER A 115 -8.48 -16.16 -3.55
C SER A 115 -8.62 -15.33 -4.82
N LEU A 116 -8.68 -14.00 -4.71
CA LEU A 116 -8.74 -13.07 -5.82
C LEU A 116 -7.74 -11.94 -5.63
N VAL A 117 -7.00 -11.60 -6.68
CA VAL A 117 -6.14 -10.41 -6.69
C VAL A 117 -6.99 -9.19 -7.00
N ILE A 118 -6.98 -8.21 -6.11
CA ILE A 118 -7.70 -6.94 -6.24
C ILE A 118 -6.73 -5.77 -6.13
N GLU A 119 -7.07 -4.63 -6.72
CA GLU A 119 -6.31 -3.39 -6.49
C GLU A 119 -6.60 -2.87 -5.07
N HIS A 120 -5.54 -2.50 -4.36
CA HIS A 120 -5.61 -1.90 -3.04
C HIS A 120 -6.25 -0.52 -3.14
N LYS A 121 -7.55 -0.46 -2.86
CA LYS A 121 -8.25 0.80 -2.66
C LYS A 121 -8.17 1.16 -1.19
N VAL A 122 -7.15 1.94 -0.82
CA VAL A 122 -7.21 2.78 0.38
C VAL A 122 -8.39 3.72 0.19
N ARG A 123 -9.56 3.34 0.73
CA ARG A 123 -10.69 4.25 0.83
C ARG A 123 -10.26 5.36 1.79
N GLN A 124 -9.83 6.48 1.21
CA GLN A 124 -9.55 7.75 1.91
C GLN A 124 -10.82 8.27 2.58
#